data_AF-M5BI86-F1
#
_entry.id   AF-M5BI86-F1
#
_cell.length_a   1.000
_cell.length_b   1.000
_cell.length_c   1.000
_cell.angle_alpha   90.00
_cell.angle_beta   90.00
_cell.angle_gamma   90.00
#
_symmetry.space_group_name_H-M   'P 1'
#
loop_
_entity.id
_entity.type
_entity.pdbx_description
1 polymer ?
#
loop_
_entity_poly.entity_id
_entity_poly.type
_entity_poly.pdbx_seq_one_letter_code
_entity_poly.pdbx_strand_id
1 'polypeptide(L)'
;MKTSSYHIKTVMGCKKTKKAPNSIKLVVLRDGGSKRYDFEAEDEKQAGEIVETIKNLQKQYAQDRTGTLNKAKTVKRSKVAR
;
A
#
# COMPACT_ATOMS: atom_id res chain seq x y z
N MET A 1 -13.67 -7.90 19.32
CA MET A 1 -13.09 -7.57 18.00
C MET A 1 -11.82 -8.39 17.81
N LYS A 2 -11.64 -9.09 16.69
CA LYS A 2 -10.40 -9.83 16.39
C LYS A 2 -9.46 -8.95 15.56
N THR A 3 -8.15 -9.02 15.84
CA THR A 3 -7.14 -8.28 15.08
C THR A 3 -7.07 -8.76 13.64
N SER A 4 -6.98 -7.84 12.70
CA SER A 4 -6.79 -8.13 11.28
C SER A 4 -5.49 -7.52 10.79
N SER A 5 -4.61 -8.35 10.22
CA SER A 5 -3.33 -7.91 9.64
C SER A 5 -3.36 -8.05 8.12
N TYR A 6 -2.77 -7.07 7.44
CA TYR A 6 -2.70 -6.99 5.98
C TYR A 6 -1.30 -6.57 5.53
N HIS A 7 -0.73 -7.30 4.57
CA HIS A 7 0.53 -6.91 3.95
C HIS A 7 0.28 -5.77 2.94
N ILE A 8 1.17 -4.78 2.84
CA ILE A 8 0.98 -3.58 2.00
C ILE A 8 0.68 -3.91 0.52
N LYS A 9 1.28 -5.01 0.01
CA LYS A 9 1.00 -5.60 -1.32
C LYS A 9 -0.48 -5.83 -1.60
N THR A 10 -1.27 -6.14 -0.57
CA THR A 10 -2.70 -6.45 -0.70
C THR A 10 -3.57 -5.20 -0.67
N VAL A 11 -3.05 -4.07 -0.20
CA VAL A 11 -3.80 -2.80 -0.15
C VAL A 11 -3.94 -2.25 -1.57
N MET A 12 -5.17 -2.23 -2.07
CA MET A 12 -5.49 -1.72 -3.40
C MET A 12 -5.73 -0.21 -3.42
N GLY A 13 -6.21 0.35 -2.31
CA GLY A 13 -6.41 1.79 -2.21
C GLY A 13 -6.78 2.24 -0.81
N CYS A 14 -6.39 3.48 -0.49
CA CYS A 14 -6.78 4.18 0.72
C CYS A 14 -7.11 5.63 0.37
N LYS A 15 -8.31 6.10 0.73
CA LYS A 15 -8.76 7.48 0.41
C LYS A 15 -9.70 8.05 1.46
N LYS A 16 -9.60 9.35 1.70
CA LYS A 16 -10.63 10.12 2.41
C LYS A 16 -11.84 10.41 1.52
N THR A 17 -13.00 10.59 2.13
CA THR A 17 -14.20 11.01 1.40
C THR A 17 -14.31 12.53 1.37
N LYS A 18 -14.84 13.10 0.28
CA LYS A 18 -15.04 14.56 0.20
C LYS A 18 -16.23 15.04 1.03
N LYS A 19 -17.23 14.17 1.23
CA LYS A 19 -18.47 14.50 1.96
C LYS A 19 -18.31 14.39 3.47
N ALA A 20 -17.42 13.50 3.93
CA ALA A 20 -17.06 13.32 5.33
C ALA A 20 -15.52 13.26 5.42
N PRO A 21 -14.85 14.40 5.70
CA PRO A 21 -13.40 14.52 5.59
C PRO A 21 -12.63 13.72 6.65
N ASN A 22 -13.28 13.38 7.77
CA ASN A 22 -12.75 12.46 8.79
C ASN A 22 -12.93 10.96 8.40
N SER A 23 -13.67 10.65 7.33
CA SER A 23 -13.94 9.27 6.91
C SER A 23 -12.93 8.76 5.89
N ILE A 24 -12.42 7.55 6.12
CA ILE A 24 -11.38 6.87 5.33
C ILE A 24 -11.96 5.57 4.75
N LYS A 25 -11.68 5.30 3.47
CA LYS A 25 -11.97 4.02 2.83
C LYS A 25 -10.70 3.25 2.55
N LEU A 26 -10.58 2.04 3.09
CA LEU A 26 -9.50 1.10 2.81
C LEU A 26 -10.02 -0.06 1.97
N VAL A 27 -9.39 -0.31 0.83
CA VAL A 27 -9.71 -1.44 -0.06
C VAL A 27 -8.54 -2.41 -0.05
N VAL A 28 -8.81 -3.67 0.30
CA VAL A 28 -7.80 -4.72 0.42
C VAL A 28 -8.20 -5.94 -0.39
N LEU A 29 -7.27 -6.51 -1.14
CA LEU A 29 -7.42 -7.78 -1.81
C LEU A 29 -7.29 -8.92 -0.79
N ARG A 30 -8.29 -9.80 -0.73
CA ARG A 30 -8.30 -11.01 0.09
C ARG A 30 -8.67 -12.21 -0.79
N ASP A 31 -8.54 -13.41 -0.24
CA ASP A 31 -9.01 -14.64 -0.87
C ASP A 31 -10.53 -14.51 -1.08
N GLY A 32 -10.96 -14.49 -2.34
CA GLY A 32 -12.36 -14.24 -2.74
C GLY A 32 -12.67 -12.81 -3.21
N GLY A 33 -11.68 -11.90 -3.29
CA GLY A 33 -11.80 -10.61 -3.97
C GLY A 33 -11.49 -9.39 -3.10
N SER A 34 -11.94 -8.21 -3.55
CA SER A 34 -11.69 -6.95 -2.86
C SER A 34 -12.67 -6.73 -1.71
N LYS A 35 -12.17 -6.56 -0.48
CA LYS A 35 -12.94 -6.09 0.66
C LYS A 35 -12.75 -4.59 0.85
N ARG A 36 -13.83 -3.91 1.25
CA ARG A 36 -13.85 -2.46 1.51
C ARG A 36 -14.19 -2.24 2.98
N TYR A 37 -13.40 -1.40 3.63
CA TYR A 37 -13.60 -1.01 5.02
C TYR A 37 -13.72 0.51 5.07
N ASP A 38 -14.78 0.99 5.70
CA ASP A 38 -14.97 2.40 5.98
C ASP A 38 -14.61 2.62 7.46
N PHE A 39 -13.71 3.58 7.71
CA PHE A 39 -13.24 3.97 9.02
C PHE A 39 -13.53 5.45 9.23
N GLU A 40 -13.64 5.85 10.48
CA GLU A 40 -13.81 7.24 10.89
C GLU A 40 -12.65 7.59 11.83
N ALA A 41 -11.92 8.65 11.48
CA ALA A 41 -10.88 9.22 12.32
C ALA A 41 -11.49 10.24 13.29
N GLU A 42 -10.71 10.65 14.30
CA GLU A 42 -11.10 11.65 15.27
C GLU A 42 -11.30 13.03 14.62
N ASP A 43 -10.44 13.38 13.66
CA ASP A 43 -10.55 14.61 12.88
C ASP A 43 -10.08 14.44 11.41
N GLU A 44 -10.25 15.49 10.59
CA GLU A 44 -9.80 15.49 9.19
C GLU A 44 -8.27 15.37 9.05
N LYS A 45 -7.51 15.96 9.98
CA LYS A 45 -6.05 15.98 9.92
C LYS A 45 -5.51 14.57 10.10
N GLN A 46 -5.99 13.85 11.11
CA GLN A 46 -5.67 12.46 11.38
C GLN A 46 -6.08 11.57 10.21
N ALA A 47 -7.26 11.80 9.60
CA ALA A 47 -7.65 11.08 8.39
C ALA A 47 -6.68 11.30 7.23
N GLY A 48 -6.19 12.53 7.06
CA GLY A 48 -5.13 12.88 6.11
C GLY A 48 -3.84 12.11 6.37
N GLU A 49 -3.35 12.15 7.60
CA GLU A 49 -2.10 11.50 8.04
C GLU A 49 -2.15 9.98 7.83
N ILE A 50 -3.27 9.32 8.15
CA ILE A 50 -3.46 7.88 7.94
C ILE A 50 -3.38 7.53 6.45
N VAL A 51 -4.11 8.28 5.60
CA VAL A 51 -4.14 8.06 4.15
C VAL A 51 -2.75 8.29 3.54
N GLU A 52 -2.05 9.34 3.97
CA GLU A 52 -0.70 9.67 3.49
C GLU A 52 0.30 8.59 3.88
N THR A 53 0.28 8.13 5.13
CA THR A 53 1.17 7.08 5.63
C THR A 53 1.01 5.79 4.81
N ILE A 54 -0.22 5.34 4.57
CA ILE A 54 -0.48 4.14 3.76
C ILE A 54 0.01 4.32 2.32
N LYS A 55 -0.21 5.49 1.72
CA LYS A 55 0.29 5.79 0.36
C LYS A 55 1.81 5.82 0.30
N ASN A 56 2.48 6.34 1.32
CA ASN A 56 3.94 6.36 1.39
C ASN A 56 4.51 4.94 1.52
N LEU A 57 3.89 4.07 2.31
CA LEU A 57 4.23 2.64 2.38
C LEU A 57 4.05 1.94 1.03
N GLN A 58 2.96 2.22 0.31
CA GLN A 58 2.75 1.68 -1.04
C GLN A 58 3.85 2.14 -2.02
N LYS A 59 4.24 3.42 -1.98
CA LYS A 59 5.33 3.96 -2.80
C LYS A 59 6.67 3.30 -2.47
N GLN A 60 7.02 3.23 -1.18
CA GLN A 60 8.24 2.57 -0.72
C GLN A 60 8.31 1.11 -1.19
N TYR A 61 7.23 0.35 -0.98
CA TYR A 61 7.13 -1.03 -1.44
C TYR A 61 7.31 -1.17 -2.97
N ALA A 62 6.78 -0.22 -3.75
CA ALA A 62 6.99 -0.21 -5.19
C ALA A 62 8.46 0.04 -5.57
N GLN A 63 9.15 0.94 -4.87
CA GLN A 63 10.57 1.23 -5.09
C GLN A 63 11.47 0.05 -4.70
N ASP A 64 11.19 -0.64 -3.60
CA ASP A 64 11.97 -1.81 -3.18
C ASP A 64 11.86 -2.95 -4.19
N ARG A 65 10.66 -3.10 -4.80
CA ARG A 65 10.43 -4.06 -5.88
C ARG A 65 11.13 -3.68 -7.18
N THR A 66 11.19 -2.41 -7.55
CA THR A 66 11.91 -1.98 -8.76
C THR A 66 13.42 -2.04 -8.55
N GLY A 67 13.92 -1.69 -7.36
CA GLY A 67 15.33 -1.80 -6.99
C GLY A 67 15.85 -3.24 -7.05
N THR A 68 15.08 -4.21 -6.55
CA THR A 68 15.42 -5.64 -6.63
C THR A 68 15.41 -6.16 -8.07
N LEU A 69 14.44 -5.74 -8.90
CA LEU A 69 14.41 -6.08 -10.34
C LEU A 69 15.60 -5.49 -11.10
N ASN A 70 16.04 -4.28 -10.77
CA ASN A 70 17.19 -3.64 -11.41
C ASN A 70 18.52 -4.29 -10.98
N LYS A 71 18.67 -4.68 -9.71
CA LYS A 71 19.84 -5.42 -9.21
C LYS A 71 19.94 -6.81 -9.84
N ALA A 72 18.81 -7.51 -10.03
CA ALA A 72 18.75 -8.80 -10.70
C ALA A 72 19.18 -8.75 -12.19
N LYS A 73 18.98 -7.61 -12.88
CA LYS A 73 19.44 -7.42 -14.26
C LYS A 73 20.95 -7.25 -14.37
N THR A 74 21.58 -6.59 -13.41
CA THR A 74 23.05 -6.38 -13.40
C THR A 74 23.82 -7.67 -13.15
N VAL A 75 23.31 -8.56 -12.29
CA VAL A 75 23.99 -9.83 -11.95
C VAL A 75 24.02 -10.82 -13.11
N LYS A 76 23.10 -10.74 -14.09
CA LYS A 76 23.04 -11.67 -15.23
C LYS A 76 23.91 -11.29 -16.43
N ARG A 77 24.75 -10.24 -16.34
CA ARG A 77 25.58 -9.76 -17.48
C ARG A 77 27.06 -10.14 -17.44
N SER A 78 27.52 -10.97 -16.51
CA SER A 78 28.83 -11.62 -16.59
C SER A 78 28.73 -12.95 -17.36
N LYS A 79 28.41 -12.89 -18.65
CA LYS A 79 28.64 -14.04 -19.54
C LYS A 79 30.13 -14.05 -19.86
N VAL A 80 30.80 -15.06 -19.32
CA VAL A 80 32.22 -15.42 -19.49
C VAL A 80 32.69 -15.14 -20.92
N ALA A 81 33.66 -14.23 -21.06
CA ALA A 81 34.50 -14.15 -22.24
C ALA A 81 35.44 -15.37 -22.22
N ARG A 82 35.29 -16.25 -23.21
CA ARG A 82 36.30 -17.24 -23.58
C ARG A 82 36.88 -16.82 -24.92
#